data_AF-A0A851IHY5-F1
#
_entry.id   AF-A0A851IHY5-F1
#
_cell.length_a   1.000
_cell.length_b   1.000
_cell.length_c   1.000
_cell.angle_alpha   90.00
_cell.angle_beta   90.00
_cell.angle_gamma   90.00
#
_symmetry.space_group_name_H-M   'P 1'
#
loop_
_entity.id
_entity.type
_entity.pdbx_description
1 polymer ?
#
loop_
_entity_poly.entity_id
_entity_poly.type
_entity_poly.pdbx_seq_one_letter_code
_entity_poly.pdbx_strand_id
1 'polypeptide(L)'
;MKKVIVLVMCIIAVILSIYTLSRKDIKLGMYAYGTLEDGSYSYVLLKENNEFEFVRNIATSYVPIGKYKVDGNILILNGINDLYKFQIDGDKLIFLSSNKDTELIDKGTVFVLEKN
;
A
#
# COMPACT_ATOMS: atom_id res chain seq x y z
N MET A 1 -34.94 30.64 1.53
CA MET A 1 -33.49 30.84 1.79
C MET A 1 -32.93 29.83 2.80
N LYS A 2 -33.38 29.82 4.09
CA LYS A 2 -32.89 28.85 5.10
C LYS A 2 -33.02 27.36 4.70
N LYS A 3 -34.16 26.96 4.12
CA LYS A 3 -34.39 25.57 3.67
C LYS A 3 -33.45 25.12 2.54
N VAL A 4 -33.04 26.05 1.67
CA VAL A 4 -32.13 25.78 0.54
C VAL A 4 -30.69 25.62 1.05
N ILE A 5 -30.28 26.44 2.03
CA ILE A 5 -28.96 26.34 2.66
C ILE A 5 -28.80 24.99 3.39
N VAL A 6 -29.83 24.55 4.12
CA VAL A 6 -29.84 23.23 4.78
C VAL A 6 -29.72 22.10 3.76
N LEU A 7 -30.44 22.17 2.64
CA LEU A 7 -30.38 21.16 1.58
C LEU A 7 -28.97 21.05 0.97
N VAL A 8 -28.32 22.19 0.71
CA VAL A 8 -26.95 22.22 0.16
C VAL A 8 -25.95 21.63 1.15
N MET A 9 -26.07 21.91 2.45
CA MET A 9 -25.20 21.32 3.48
C MET A 9 -25.38 19.80 3.57
N CYS A 10 -26.62 19.29 3.46
CA CYS A 10 -26.88 17.85 3.43
C CYS A 10 -26.24 17.17 2.21
N ILE A 11 -26.30 17.80 1.03
CA ILE A 11 -25.68 17.26 -0.19
C ILE A 11 -24.15 17.19 -0.04
N ILE A 12 -23.52 18.24 0.52
CA ILE A 12 -22.07 18.26 0.77
C ILE A 12 -21.67 17.17 1.77
N ALA A 13 -22.44 16.99 2.84
CA ALA A 13 -22.17 15.94 3.83
C ALA A 13 -22.29 14.53 3.24
N VAL A 14 -23.28 14.29 2.37
CA VAL A 14 -23.44 13.02 1.66
C VAL A 14 -22.26 12.78 0.71
N ILE A 15 -21.84 13.78 -0.05
CA ILE A 15 -20.68 13.67 -0.95
C ILE A 15 -19.41 13.32 -0.14
N LEU A 16 -19.15 14.02 0.97
CA LEU A 16 -18.01 13.75 1.84
C LEU A 16 -18.05 12.33 2.43
N SER A 17 -19.23 11.83 2.80
CA SER A 17 -19.38 10.46 3.33
C SER A 17 -19.08 9.37 2.29
N ILE A 18 -19.38 9.62 1.01
CA ILE A 18 -19.06 8.71 -0.09
C ILE A 18 -17.55 8.64 -0.33
N TYR A 19 -16.85 9.77 -0.19
CA TYR A 19 -15.39 9.82 -0.28
C TYR A 19 -14.70 9.04 0.85
N THR A 20 -15.25 9.06 2.07
CA THR A 20 -14.68 8.28 3.19
C THR A 20 -14.94 6.78 3.07
N LEU A 21 -16.09 6.38 2.49
CA LEU A 21 -16.47 4.97 2.37
C LEU A 21 -15.64 4.18 1.35
N SER A 22 -15.05 4.86 0.36
CA SER A 22 -14.26 4.22 -0.70
C SER A 22 -12.79 4.00 -0.34
N ARG A 23 -12.34 4.47 0.84
CA ARG A 23 -10.96 4.27 1.28
C ARG A 23 -10.87 2.93 1.99
N LYS A 24 -10.36 1.91 1.30
CA LYS A 24 -9.99 0.65 1.95
C LYS A 24 -8.78 0.95 2.83
N ASP A 25 -8.99 1.04 4.14
CA ASP A 25 -7.89 1.29 5.07
C ASP A 25 -6.92 0.10 5.05
N ILE A 26 -5.67 0.39 4.75
CA ILE A 26 -4.59 -0.59 4.77
C ILE A 26 -4.08 -0.75 6.21
N LYS A 27 -3.91 -1.99 6.67
CA LYS A 27 -3.34 -2.24 7.99
C LYS A 27 -1.85 -1.91 7.99
N LEU A 28 -1.40 -1.20 9.02
CA LEU A 28 0.03 -1.01 9.29
C LEU A 28 0.67 -2.34 9.71
N GLY A 29 1.98 -2.45 9.52
CA GLY A 29 2.74 -3.65 9.85
C GLY A 29 3.57 -4.18 8.68
N MET A 30 4.16 -5.36 8.90
CA MET A 30 5.02 -6.02 7.94
C MET A 30 4.21 -7.04 7.13
N TYR A 31 4.26 -6.90 5.81
CA TYR A 31 3.75 -7.89 4.87
C TYR A 31 4.95 -8.62 4.30
N ALA A 32 5.06 -9.92 4.57
CA ALA A 32 6.23 -10.72 4.21
C ALA A 32 5.90 -11.79 3.16
N TYR A 33 6.93 -12.17 2.40
CA TYR A 33 6.94 -13.27 1.44
C TYR A 33 8.30 -13.98 1.51
N GLY A 34 8.30 -15.29 1.27
CA GLY A 34 9.53 -16.09 1.26
C GLY A 34 10.02 -16.44 2.67
N THR A 35 11.24 -16.99 2.75
CA THR A 35 11.85 -17.37 4.03
C THR A 35 13.26 -16.80 4.16
N LEU A 36 13.73 -16.65 5.39
CA LEU A 36 15.13 -16.27 5.65
C LEU A 36 16.09 -17.42 5.31
N GLU A 37 15.65 -18.67 5.41
CA GLU A 37 16.48 -19.86 5.24
C GLU A 37 16.96 -20.04 3.80
N ASP A 38 16.09 -19.77 2.82
CA ASP A 38 16.41 -19.87 1.39
C ASP A 38 16.87 -18.54 0.78
N GLY A 39 16.98 -17.48 1.58
CA GLY A 39 17.36 -16.15 1.12
C GLY A 39 16.33 -15.47 0.22
N SER A 40 15.12 -16.03 0.09
CA SER A 40 14.06 -15.45 -0.72
C SER A 40 13.24 -14.39 0.03
N TYR A 41 13.55 -14.16 1.31
CA TYR A 41 12.80 -13.26 2.18
C TYR A 41 12.70 -11.85 1.61
N SER A 42 11.46 -11.36 1.54
CA SER A 42 11.09 -10.03 1.08
C SER A 42 9.95 -9.50 1.95
N TYR A 43 9.93 -8.20 2.23
CA TYR A 43 8.85 -7.60 2.98
C TYR A 43 8.57 -6.15 2.60
N VAL A 44 7.30 -5.77 2.73
CA VAL A 44 6.85 -4.37 2.77
C VAL A 44 6.47 -4.03 4.21
N LEU A 45 7.17 -3.08 4.82
CA LEU A 45 6.82 -2.55 6.14
C LEU A 45 6.09 -1.22 5.97
N LEU A 46 4.83 -1.16 6.42
CA LEU A 46 4.02 0.06 6.43
C LEU A 46 3.96 0.63 7.85
N LYS A 47 4.36 1.90 7.97
CA LYS A 47 4.47 2.64 9.22
C LYS A 47 3.48 3.78 9.27
N GLU A 48 3.35 4.38 10.45
CA GLU A 48 2.64 5.64 10.64
C GLU A 48 3.18 6.75 9.70
N ASN A 49 2.43 7.83 9.55
CA ASN A 49 2.78 8.97 8.69
C ASN A 49 3.02 8.60 7.21
N ASN A 50 2.35 7.54 6.76
CA ASN A 50 2.41 7.05 5.39
C ASN A 50 3.83 6.66 4.95
N GLU A 51 4.66 6.15 5.86
CA GLU A 51 6.02 5.74 5.53
C GLU A 51 6.12 4.26 5.20
N PHE A 52 7.05 3.91 4.31
CA PHE A 52 7.33 2.51 4.02
C PHE A 52 8.83 2.21 4.00
N GLU A 53 9.11 0.93 4.15
CA GLU A 53 10.37 0.27 3.81
C GLU A 53 10.04 -0.97 2.97
N PHE A 54 10.80 -1.22 1.90
CA PHE A 54 10.56 -2.37 1.03
C PHE A 54 11.85 -3.12 0.75
N VAL A 55 12.02 -4.29 1.37
CA VAL A 55 13.11 -5.22 1.07
C VAL A 55 12.62 -6.20 0.01
N ARG A 56 13.13 -6.09 -1.21
CA ARG A 56 12.74 -6.95 -2.35
C ARG A 56 13.40 -8.32 -2.32
N ASN A 57 14.54 -8.42 -1.68
CA ASN A 57 15.21 -9.66 -1.36
C ASN A 57 16.26 -9.35 -0.28
N ILE A 58 16.38 -10.20 0.74
CA ILE A 58 17.27 -9.96 1.88
C ILE A 58 18.76 -9.89 1.51
N ALA A 59 19.16 -10.47 0.37
CA ALA A 59 20.52 -10.38 -0.16
C ALA A 59 20.82 -9.02 -0.85
N THR A 60 19.83 -8.15 -1.02
CA THR A 60 20.03 -6.83 -1.65
C THR A 60 20.39 -5.77 -0.62
N SER A 61 21.45 -5.00 -0.90
CA SER A 61 21.89 -3.91 -0.03
C SER A 61 21.04 -2.64 -0.14
N TYR A 62 20.27 -2.50 -1.22
CA TYR A 62 19.42 -1.34 -1.45
C TYR A 62 18.00 -1.58 -0.94
N VAL A 63 17.59 -0.75 0.02
CA VAL A 63 16.26 -0.77 0.62
C VAL A 63 15.49 0.50 0.24
N PRO A 64 14.56 0.42 -0.72
CA PRO A 64 13.62 1.49 -1.01
C PRO A 64 12.85 1.93 0.24
N ILE A 65 12.92 3.23 0.52
CA ILE A 65 12.16 3.92 1.57
C ILE A 65 11.47 5.14 0.98
N GLY A 66 10.35 5.55 1.58
CA GLY A 66 9.65 6.75 1.14
C GLY A 66 8.23 6.84 1.69
N LYS A 67 7.35 7.46 0.91
CA LYS A 67 5.94 7.63 1.27
C LYS A 67 5.05 6.72 0.42
N TYR A 68 4.02 6.15 1.05
CA TYR A 68 2.99 5.38 0.36
C TYR A 68 1.67 6.13 0.29
N LYS A 69 0.88 5.80 -0.72
CA LYS A 69 -0.53 6.22 -0.81
C LYS A 69 -1.40 5.04 -1.19
N VAL A 70 -2.66 5.10 -0.80
CA VAL A 70 -3.69 4.13 -1.20
C VAL A 70 -4.68 4.85 -2.12
N ASP A 71 -4.88 4.28 -3.31
CA ASP A 71 -5.83 4.73 -4.32
C ASP A 71 -6.79 3.58 -4.63
N GLY A 72 -7.99 3.63 -4.05
CA GLY A 72 -8.94 2.50 -4.06
C GLY A 72 -8.35 1.26 -3.40
N ASN A 73 -8.13 0.20 -4.19
CA ASN A 73 -7.49 -1.05 -3.75
C ASN A 73 -6.01 -1.15 -4.15
N ILE A 74 -5.39 -0.06 -4.60
CA ILE A 74 -3.99 -0.04 -5.03
C ILE A 74 -3.14 0.68 -3.99
N LEU A 75 -2.16 -0.03 -3.42
CA LEU A 75 -1.07 0.56 -2.65
C LEU A 75 0.04 0.99 -3.62
N ILE A 76 0.47 2.25 -3.50
CA ILE A 76 1.55 2.83 -4.30
C ILE A 76 2.67 3.24 -3.35
N LEU A 77 3.83 2.60 -3.47
CA LEU A 77 5.05 2.94 -2.74
C LEU A 77 5.88 3.89 -3.60
N ASN A 78 6.08 5.13 -3.16
CA ASN A 78 6.90 6.13 -3.86
C ASN A 78 8.23 6.32 -3.11
N GLY A 79 9.25 5.61 -3.58
CA GLY A 79 10.64 5.85 -3.18
C GLY A 79 11.24 7.02 -3.96
N ILE A 80 12.52 7.32 -3.71
CA ILE A 80 13.24 8.43 -4.36
C ILE A 80 13.27 8.25 -5.89
N ASN A 81 13.61 7.05 -6.36
CA ASN A 81 13.72 6.74 -7.79
C ASN A 81 12.83 5.55 -8.21
N ASP A 82 12.05 5.02 -7.27
CA ASP A 82 11.32 3.79 -7.45
C ASP A 82 9.83 4.01 -7.17
N LEU A 83 9.00 3.34 -7.95
CA LEU A 83 7.57 3.28 -7.77
C LEU A 83 7.13 1.83 -7.85
N TYR A 84 6.46 1.35 -6.82
CA TYR A 84 5.92 -0.01 -6.76
C TYR A 84 4.40 0.05 -6.57
N LYS A 85 3.69 -0.87 -7.21
CA LYS A 85 2.23 -0.99 -7.08
C LYS A 85 1.88 -2.38 -6.56
N PHE A 86 1.00 -2.40 -5.57
CA PHE A 86 0.41 -3.62 -5.03
C PHE A 86 -1.10 -3.52 -5.05
N GLN A 87 -1.79 -4.62 -5.31
CA GLN A 87 -3.22 -4.75 -5.02
C GLN A 87 -3.40 -5.14 -3.56
N ILE A 88 -4.30 -4.44 -2.87
CA ILE A 88 -4.69 -4.69 -1.49
C ILE A 88 -5.86 -5.68 -1.46
N ASP A 89 -5.64 -6.83 -0.83
CA ASP A 89 -6.65 -7.87 -0.63
C ASP A 89 -6.69 -8.34 0.83
N GLY A 90 -7.34 -7.54 1.68
CA GLY A 90 -7.42 -7.81 3.12
C GLY A 90 -6.04 -7.73 3.76
N ASP A 91 -5.57 -8.86 4.27
CA ASP A 91 -4.26 -9.00 4.93
C ASP A 91 -3.15 -9.39 3.93
N LYS A 92 -3.37 -9.12 2.64
CA LYS A 92 -2.45 -9.44 1.56
C LYS A 92 -2.14 -8.24 0.69
N LEU A 93 -0.90 -8.20 0.20
CA LEU A 93 -0.46 -7.31 -0.87
C LEU A 93 0.02 -8.16 -2.04
N ILE A 94 -0.59 -7.97 -3.20
CA ILE A 94 -0.24 -8.70 -4.42
C ILE A 94 0.59 -7.77 -5.31
N PHE A 95 1.84 -8.13 -5.60
CA PHE A 95 2.71 -7.31 -6.42
C PHE A 95 2.19 -7.20 -7.85
N LEU A 96 2.04 -5.96 -8.34
CA LEU A 96 1.51 -5.71 -9.70
C LEU A 96 2.61 -5.28 -10.67
N SER A 97 3.47 -4.34 -10.26
CA SER A 97 4.46 -3.72 -11.14
C SER A 97 5.44 -2.83 -10.37
N SER A 98 6.60 -2.57 -10.99
CA SER A 98 7.51 -1.48 -10.67
C SER A 98 7.71 -0.55 -11.88
N ASN A 99 8.18 0.69 -11.67
CA ASN A 99 8.64 1.58 -12.74
C ASN A 99 10.03 1.20 -13.28
N LYS A 100 10.71 0.25 -12.63
CA LYS A 100 11.96 -0.36 -13.10
C LYS A 100 11.67 -1.82 -13.38
N ASP A 101 12.35 -2.40 -14.36
CA ASP A 101 12.41 -3.87 -14.45
C ASP A 101 13.19 -4.36 -13.24
N THR A 102 12.48 -4.95 -12.27
CA THR A 102 13.09 -5.60 -11.13
C THR A 102 12.86 -7.09 -11.28
N GLU A 103 13.89 -7.82 -11.73
CA GLU A 103 13.91 -9.29 -11.76
C GLU A 103 13.83 -9.92 -10.34
N LEU A 104 13.65 -9.11 -9.30
CA LEU A 104 13.67 -9.52 -7.89
C LEU A 104 12.32 -9.98 -7.36
N ILE A 105 11.21 -9.48 -7.90
CA ILE A 105 9.86 -9.86 -7.47
C ILE A 105 8.98 -10.08 -8.69
N ASP A 106 8.44 -11.28 -8.80
CA ASP A 106 7.53 -11.63 -9.88
C ASP A 106 6.15 -11.00 -9.67
N LYS A 107 5.54 -10.56 -10.77
CA LYS A 107 4.15 -10.10 -10.77
C LYS A 107 3.22 -11.21 -10.25
N GLY A 108 2.35 -10.85 -9.32
CA GLY A 108 1.44 -11.78 -8.65
C GLY A 108 1.99 -12.34 -7.33
N THR A 109 3.25 -12.05 -6.97
CA THR A 109 3.79 -12.42 -5.65
C THR A 109 2.91 -11.87 -4.54
N VAL A 110 2.56 -12.73 -3.58
CA VAL A 110 1.64 -12.40 -2.49
C VAL A 110 2.42 -12.25 -1.20
N PHE A 111 2.38 -11.04 -0.64
CA PHE A 111 2.90 -10.73 0.68
C PHE A 111 1.74 -10.80 1.68
N VAL A 112 1.97 -11.41 2.84
CA VAL A 112 0.94 -11.60 3.87
C VAL A 112 1.31 -10.82 5.12
N LEU A 113 0.34 -10.11 5.70
CA LEU A 113 0.52 -9.39 6.96
C LEU A 113 0.93 -10.37 8.06
N GLU A 114 2.09 -10.13 8.66
CA GLU A 114 2.53 -10.90 9.82
C GLU A 114 1.68 -10.55 11.04
N LYS A 115 1.36 -11.57 11.84
CA LYS A 115 0.69 -11.37 13.12
C LYS A 115 1.75 -11.00 14.15
N ASN A 116 1.62 -9.82 14.75
CA ASN A 116 2.32 -9.49 15.98
C ASN A 116 1.88 -10.40 17.13
#